data_AF-A0A074MDQ8-F1
#
_entry.id   AF-A0A074MDQ8-F1
#
_cell.length_a   1.000
_cell.length_b   1.000
_cell.length_c   1.000
_cell.angle_alpha   90.00
_cell.angle_beta   90.00
_cell.angle_gamma   90.00
#
_symmetry.space_group_name_H-M   'P 1'
#
loop_
_entity.id
_entity.type
_entity.pdbx_description
1 polymer ?
#
loop_
_entity_poly.entity_id
_entity_poly.type
_entity_poly.pdbx_seq_one_letter_code
_entity_poly.pdbx_strand_id
1 'polypeptide(L)'
;MSFKWVLLILVFFSGVISPAIAVAQDLHERGIRTEWVVSEIDLLEEQNNPSVDGTERTIKSDGLVMQQRLLPPSAAKLTEAITDDDGDTVAQAGDELYGVLAGSGRVYCLNEKPEINPVGALFVGAVLQAKCFKDVDGDGVFDGSFKKKLGNGFFPQLSGKHRKKLRQISGGSFETIDPRDLKRAYYVAVKFEGRGFLGLASSRFFSVEFGGDDASSELTRQYSTKGDDLPSTVEISGLGASFTVLGFEDDAIRVRIDDPFDEQPFAVSTRVTIR
;
A
#
# COMPACT_ATOMS: atom_id res chain seq x y z
N MET A 1 -32.52 -46.06 -59.51
CA MET A 1 -32.13 -44.65 -59.77
C MET A 1 -33.36 -43.81 -59.50
N SER A 2 -33.46 -42.87 -58.56
CA SER A 2 -32.52 -41.89 -58.03
C SER A 2 -33.05 -41.44 -56.66
N PHE A 3 -32.24 -41.54 -55.60
CA PHE A 3 -32.56 -41.02 -54.26
C PHE A 3 -32.21 -39.53 -54.20
N LYS A 4 -33.21 -38.67 -54.01
CA LYS A 4 -33.01 -37.23 -53.78
C LYS A 4 -32.56 -37.02 -52.33
N TRP A 5 -31.32 -36.59 -52.15
CA TRP A 5 -30.80 -36.12 -50.87
C TRP A 5 -31.34 -34.71 -50.58
N VAL A 6 -32.00 -34.54 -49.44
CA VAL A 6 -32.40 -33.24 -48.89
C VAL A 6 -31.21 -32.72 -48.07
N LEU A 7 -30.59 -31.64 -48.55
CA LEU A 7 -29.50 -30.96 -47.89
C LEU A 7 -30.07 -30.11 -46.73
N LEU A 8 -29.77 -30.51 -45.50
CA LEU A 8 -30.13 -29.77 -44.29
C LEU A 8 -29.14 -28.61 -44.11
N ILE A 9 -29.59 -27.37 -44.28
CA ILE A 9 -28.80 -26.17 -43.98
C ILE A 9 -28.82 -25.95 -42.46
N LEU A 10 -27.71 -26.28 -41.79
CA LEU A 10 -27.46 -25.92 -40.40
C LEU A 10 -27.12 -24.42 -40.35
N VAL A 11 -28.07 -23.62 -39.89
CA VAL A 11 -27.85 -22.21 -39.55
C VAL A 11 -26.99 -22.17 -38.30
N PHE A 12 -25.74 -21.73 -38.44
CA PHE A 12 -24.89 -21.39 -37.31
C PHE A 12 -25.55 -20.26 -36.52
N PHE A 13 -25.99 -20.55 -35.30
CA PHE A 13 -26.33 -19.54 -34.32
C PHE A 13 -25.06 -18.76 -34.00
N SER A 14 -24.94 -17.57 -34.59
CA SER A 14 -23.95 -16.56 -34.21
C SER A 14 -24.13 -16.28 -32.72
N GLY A 15 -23.16 -16.74 -31.92
CA GLY A 15 -23.18 -16.67 -30.48
C GLY A 15 -23.33 -15.23 -29.99
N VAL A 16 -24.46 -14.95 -29.33
CA VAL A 16 -24.59 -13.79 -28.46
C VAL A 16 -23.75 -14.11 -27.23
N ILE A 17 -22.46 -13.76 -27.27
CA ILE A 17 -21.64 -13.76 -26.06
C ILE A 17 -22.32 -12.77 -25.12
N SER A 18 -22.84 -13.29 -24.00
CA SER A 18 -23.60 -12.49 -23.06
C SER A 18 -22.76 -11.32 -22.57
N PRO A 19 -23.30 -10.09 -22.51
CA PRO A 19 -22.57 -8.89 -22.11
C PRO A 19 -21.93 -9.01 -20.72
N ALA A 20 -22.48 -9.87 -19.85
CA ALA A 20 -21.90 -10.22 -18.55
C ALA A 20 -20.49 -10.83 -18.65
N ILE A 21 -20.22 -11.68 -19.66
CA ILE A 21 -18.91 -12.33 -19.84
C ILE A 21 -17.87 -11.28 -20.26
N ALA A 22 -18.22 -10.39 -21.19
CA ALA A 22 -17.33 -9.32 -21.64
C ALA A 22 -17.00 -8.31 -20.51
N VAL A 23 -17.96 -8.01 -19.63
CA VAL A 23 -17.75 -7.12 -18.48
C VAL A 23 -16.86 -7.79 -17.41
N ALA A 24 -17.04 -9.08 -17.15
CA ALA A 24 -16.20 -9.83 -16.22
C ALA A 24 -14.76 -9.96 -16.72
N GLN A 25 -14.58 -10.21 -18.01
CA GLN A 25 -13.26 -10.27 -18.63
C GLN A 25 -12.54 -8.91 -18.60
N ASP A 26 -13.24 -7.81 -18.90
CA ASP A 26 -12.68 -6.44 -18.78
C ASP A 26 -12.33 -6.07 -17.33
N LEU A 27 -13.10 -6.54 -16.36
CA LEU A 27 -12.78 -6.39 -14.93
C LEU A 27 -11.51 -7.15 -14.55
N HIS A 28 -11.37 -8.39 -15.03
CA HIS A 28 -10.20 -9.20 -14.78
C HIS A 28 -8.95 -8.57 -15.40
N GLU A 29 -8.96 -8.28 -16.70
CA GLU A 29 -7.78 -7.78 -17.42
C GLU A 29 -7.29 -6.40 -16.96
N ARG A 30 -8.19 -5.56 -16.44
CA ARG A 30 -7.87 -4.16 -16.10
C ARG A 30 -7.94 -3.85 -14.62
N GLY A 31 -8.41 -4.77 -13.81
CA GLY A 31 -8.48 -4.64 -12.37
C GLY A 31 -7.07 -4.54 -11.81
N ILE A 32 -6.83 -3.50 -11.02
CA ILE A 32 -5.60 -3.32 -10.25
C ILE A 32 -5.92 -3.05 -8.79
N ARG A 33 -5.09 -3.58 -7.89
CA ARG A 33 -5.12 -3.21 -6.48
C ARG A 33 -3.73 -3.30 -5.86
N THR A 34 -3.44 -2.36 -4.97
CA THR A 34 -2.30 -2.49 -4.05
C THR A 34 -2.66 -3.46 -2.94
N GLU A 35 -1.75 -4.36 -2.62
CA GLU A 35 -1.87 -5.30 -1.50
C GLU A 35 -0.55 -5.28 -0.74
N TRP A 36 -0.47 -4.38 0.24
CA TRP A 36 0.71 -4.26 1.07
C TRP A 36 0.65 -5.30 2.17
N VAL A 37 1.79 -5.83 2.58
CA VAL A 37 1.90 -6.84 3.63
C VAL A 37 2.79 -6.28 4.73
N VAL A 38 2.36 -6.42 5.98
CA VAL A 38 3.22 -6.12 7.14
C VAL A 38 4.38 -7.11 7.13
N SER A 39 5.61 -6.62 7.11
CA SER A 39 6.80 -7.47 7.09
C SER A 39 6.92 -8.26 8.40
N GLU A 40 7.22 -9.55 8.33
CA GLU A 40 7.49 -10.40 9.50
C GLU A 40 8.63 -9.84 10.36
N ILE A 41 9.74 -9.45 9.73
CA ILE A 41 10.94 -8.95 10.40
C ILE A 41 11.59 -7.90 9.48
N ASP A 42 11.09 -6.67 9.55
CA ASP A 42 11.73 -5.50 8.95
C ASP A 42 11.40 -4.29 9.82
N LEU A 43 11.95 -4.33 11.03
CA LEU A 43 12.01 -3.19 11.92
C LEU A 43 12.95 -2.20 11.23
N LEU A 44 12.42 -1.10 10.70
CA LEU A 44 13.21 -0.09 10.01
C LEU A 44 14.33 0.38 10.97
N GLU A 45 15.55 -0.11 10.75
CA GLU A 45 16.67 0.07 11.68
C GLU A 45 17.23 1.50 11.62
N GLU A 46 17.79 1.91 12.78
CA GLU A 46 18.51 3.15 13.10
C GLU A 46 17.62 4.40 13.29
N GLN A 47 17.17 4.76 14.50
CA GLN A 47 18.00 5.30 15.60
C GLN A 47 17.54 4.90 17.03
N ASN A 48 16.56 4.01 17.20
CA ASN A 48 16.03 3.59 18.52
C ASN A 48 15.67 2.07 18.57
N ASN A 49 16.62 1.24 18.12
CA ASN A 49 16.43 -0.13 17.66
C ASN A 49 15.45 -1.02 18.47
N PRO A 50 14.44 -1.67 17.85
CA PRO A 50 13.56 -2.59 18.53
C PRO A 50 14.17 -4.01 18.65
N SER A 51 14.83 -4.38 19.75
CA SER A 51 15.16 -5.80 19.96
C SER A 51 13.88 -6.62 20.24
N VAL A 52 13.51 -7.53 19.35
CA VAL A 52 12.39 -8.49 19.54
C VAL A 52 12.66 -9.47 20.70
N ASP A 53 13.86 -9.42 21.30
CA ASP A 53 14.32 -10.28 22.40
C ASP A 53 13.67 -10.00 23.78
N GLY A 54 12.44 -9.46 23.83
CA GLY A 54 11.77 -9.15 25.09
C GLY A 54 12.56 -8.16 25.97
N THR A 55 13.42 -7.34 25.36
CA THR A 55 14.23 -6.36 26.08
C THR A 55 13.38 -5.15 26.44
N GLU A 56 13.52 -4.67 27.67
CA GLU A 56 12.85 -3.46 28.15
C GLU A 56 13.42 -2.21 27.48
N ARG A 57 12.57 -1.23 27.18
CA ARG A 57 12.94 0.02 26.53
C ARG A 57 12.21 1.20 27.11
N THR A 58 12.89 2.34 27.18
CA THR A 58 12.26 3.61 27.58
C THR A 58 11.91 4.42 26.34
N ILE A 59 10.64 4.79 26.18
CA ILE A 59 10.12 5.56 25.05
C ILE A 59 9.55 6.86 25.56
N LYS A 60 10.02 7.98 25.04
CA LYS A 60 9.49 9.32 25.34
C LYS A 60 8.15 9.56 24.65
N SER A 61 7.39 10.54 25.13
CA SER A 61 6.20 11.02 24.41
C SER A 61 6.53 11.33 22.95
N ASP A 62 5.57 11.03 22.07
CA ASP A 62 5.68 11.05 20.60
C ASP A 62 6.66 10.03 20.01
N GLY A 63 7.28 9.19 20.84
CA GLY A 63 8.12 8.09 20.40
C GLY A 63 7.33 6.89 19.90
N LEU A 64 7.98 6.08 19.06
CA LEU A 64 7.40 4.85 18.53
C LEU A 64 7.72 3.67 19.45
N VAL A 65 6.70 2.90 19.79
CA VAL A 65 6.79 1.66 20.57
C VAL A 65 7.31 0.52 19.70
N MET A 66 6.74 0.40 18.51
CA MET A 66 7.14 -0.58 17.49
C MET A 66 6.80 -0.01 16.12
N GLN A 67 7.56 -0.43 15.11
CA GLN A 67 7.38 -0.03 13.72
C GLN A 67 7.81 -1.18 12.83
N GLN A 68 6.94 -1.60 11.90
CA GLN A 68 7.27 -2.59 10.88
C GLN A 68 6.99 -2.02 9.50
N ARG A 69 7.81 -2.47 8.56
CA ARG A 69 7.69 -2.08 7.17
C ARG A 69 6.44 -2.67 6.53
N LEU A 70 5.87 -1.92 5.60
CA LEU A 70 4.86 -2.39 4.67
C LEU A 70 5.54 -2.70 3.34
N LEU A 71 5.42 -3.94 2.89
CA LEU A 71 6.02 -4.43 1.66
C LEU A 71 4.98 -4.53 0.55
N PRO A 72 5.27 -4.06 -0.67
CA PRO A 72 4.41 -4.33 -1.82
C PRO A 72 4.55 -5.80 -2.27
N PRO A 73 3.63 -6.33 -3.10
CA PRO A 73 3.68 -7.71 -3.56
C PRO A 73 4.88 -8.01 -4.46
N SER A 74 5.41 -6.99 -5.14
CA SER A 74 6.66 -7.06 -5.90
C SER A 74 7.29 -5.67 -5.98
N ALA A 75 8.56 -5.60 -6.39
CA ALA A 75 9.26 -4.35 -6.66
C ALA A 75 10.14 -4.50 -7.91
N ALA A 76 10.42 -3.38 -8.56
CA ALA A 76 11.27 -3.33 -9.73
C ALA A 76 12.13 -2.07 -9.73
N LYS A 77 13.21 -2.10 -10.49
CA LYS A 77 14.08 -0.96 -10.74
C LYS A 77 14.24 -0.78 -12.24
N LEU A 78 14.08 0.45 -12.71
CA LEU A 78 14.30 0.79 -14.10
C LEU A 78 15.77 0.63 -14.47
N THR A 79 16.06 -0.15 -15.50
CA THR A 79 17.40 -0.22 -16.10
C THR A 79 17.54 0.78 -17.24
N GLU A 80 16.42 1.27 -17.76
CA GLU A 80 16.34 2.27 -18.82
C GLU A 80 15.29 3.33 -18.48
N ALA A 81 15.53 4.59 -18.88
CA ALA A 81 14.55 5.65 -18.71
C ALA A 81 13.29 5.38 -19.57
N ILE A 82 12.19 6.01 -19.18
CA ILE A 82 10.93 5.96 -19.92
C ILE A 82 10.65 7.35 -20.49
N THR A 83 10.42 7.42 -21.80
CA THR A 83 9.92 8.63 -22.46
C THR A 83 8.50 8.44 -22.95
N ASP A 84 7.70 9.49 -22.92
CA ASP A 84 6.37 9.48 -23.53
C ASP A 84 6.40 9.87 -25.02
N ASP A 85 5.24 9.88 -25.66
CA ASP A 85 5.06 10.22 -27.09
C ASP A 85 5.54 11.64 -27.46
N ASP A 86 5.61 12.54 -26.48
CA ASP A 86 6.07 13.92 -26.67
C ASP A 86 7.60 14.02 -26.54
N GLY A 87 8.27 12.92 -26.20
CA GLY A 87 9.71 12.84 -25.96
C GLY A 87 10.11 13.22 -24.54
N ASP A 88 9.15 13.50 -23.66
CA ASP A 88 9.41 13.89 -22.28
C ASP A 88 9.79 12.66 -21.45
N THR A 89 10.84 12.79 -20.63
CA THR A 89 11.22 11.72 -19.71
C THR A 89 10.25 11.67 -18.54
N VAL A 90 9.49 10.58 -18.43
CA VAL A 90 8.48 10.38 -17.39
C VAL A 90 8.97 9.56 -16.20
N ALA A 91 10.08 8.83 -16.37
CA ALA A 91 10.81 8.11 -15.33
C ALA A 91 12.29 7.94 -15.75
N GLN A 92 13.21 7.99 -14.79
CA GLN A 92 14.65 7.89 -15.02
C GLN A 92 15.15 6.45 -14.83
N ALA A 93 16.27 6.11 -15.47
CA ALA A 93 16.98 4.88 -15.15
C ALA A 93 17.42 4.91 -13.66
N GLY A 94 17.23 3.80 -12.97
CA GLY A 94 17.48 3.65 -11.55
C GLY A 94 16.30 4.00 -10.64
N ASP A 95 15.20 4.54 -11.18
CA ASP A 95 13.97 4.74 -10.41
C ASP A 95 13.41 3.39 -9.94
N GLU A 96 12.91 3.39 -8.72
CA GLU A 96 12.31 2.22 -8.08
C GLU A 96 10.79 2.27 -8.18
N LEU A 97 10.21 1.10 -8.39
CA LEU A 97 8.80 0.91 -8.62
C LEU A 97 8.25 -0.12 -7.64
N TYR A 98 7.05 0.14 -7.12
CA TYR A 98 6.30 -0.86 -6.37
C TYR A 98 5.28 -1.55 -7.29
N GLY A 99 5.18 -2.87 -7.18
CA GLY A 99 4.24 -3.68 -7.91
C GLY A 99 2.82 -3.57 -7.35
N VAL A 100 1.83 -3.79 -8.21
CA VAL A 100 0.43 -3.93 -7.81
C VAL A 100 -0.13 -5.22 -8.38
N LEU A 101 -1.12 -5.78 -7.70
CA LEU A 101 -1.86 -6.92 -8.24
C LEU A 101 -2.70 -6.44 -9.41
N ALA A 102 -2.49 -7.05 -10.57
CA ALA A 102 -3.25 -6.83 -11.78
C ALA A 102 -3.82 -8.17 -12.25
N GLY A 103 -5.02 -8.17 -12.82
CA GLY A 103 -5.57 -9.42 -13.36
C GLY A 103 -5.01 -9.80 -14.74
N SER A 104 -4.21 -8.93 -15.38
CA SER A 104 -3.34 -9.33 -16.50
C SER A 104 -2.07 -8.48 -16.56
N GLY A 105 -0.97 -9.08 -17.04
CA GLY A 105 0.35 -8.46 -17.10
C GLY A 105 0.93 -8.14 -15.72
N ARG A 106 2.11 -7.54 -15.71
CA ARG A 106 2.74 -6.95 -14.52
C ARG A 106 2.51 -5.46 -14.55
N VAL A 107 2.13 -4.89 -13.40
CA VAL A 107 1.93 -3.46 -13.26
C VAL A 107 2.79 -2.96 -12.13
N TYR A 108 3.57 -1.94 -12.42
CA TYR A 108 4.46 -1.28 -11.48
C TYR A 108 4.18 0.21 -11.46
N CYS A 109 4.27 0.85 -10.32
CA CYS A 109 4.05 2.30 -10.17
C CYS A 109 5.28 2.95 -9.54
N LEU A 110 5.59 4.18 -9.94
CA LEU A 110 6.74 4.92 -9.40
C LEU A 110 6.60 5.08 -7.90
N ASN A 111 7.66 4.73 -7.18
CA ASN A 111 7.77 4.93 -5.74
C ASN A 111 8.19 6.38 -5.42
N GLU A 112 7.58 7.34 -6.10
CA GLU A 112 7.88 8.77 -5.96
C GLU A 112 6.74 9.52 -5.28
N LYS A 113 6.98 10.76 -4.87
CA LYS A 113 5.92 11.60 -4.30
C LYS A 113 4.82 11.79 -5.35
N PRO A 114 3.55 11.50 -5.03
CA PRO A 114 2.49 11.57 -6.04
C PRO A 114 2.35 12.98 -6.62
N GLU A 115 2.10 13.05 -7.92
CA GLU A 115 1.87 14.32 -8.60
C GLU A 115 0.56 14.94 -8.11
N ILE A 116 0.60 16.22 -7.72
CA ILE A 116 -0.60 17.01 -7.45
C ILE A 116 -1.15 17.48 -8.79
N ASN A 117 -2.37 17.09 -9.14
CA ASN A 117 -3.06 17.64 -10.30
C ASN A 117 -3.72 19.00 -9.92
N PRO A 118 -3.16 20.15 -10.32
CA PRO A 118 -3.68 21.46 -9.89
C PRO A 118 -5.07 21.76 -10.46
N VAL A 119 -5.37 21.26 -11.67
CA VAL A 119 -6.68 21.45 -12.32
C VAL A 119 -7.75 20.62 -11.59
N GLY A 120 -7.41 19.40 -11.17
CA GLY A 120 -8.29 18.57 -10.32
C GLY A 120 -8.46 19.13 -8.90
N ALA A 121 -7.41 19.77 -8.37
CA ALA A 121 -7.39 20.34 -7.03
C ALA A 121 -8.47 21.40 -6.81
N LEU A 122 -8.78 22.19 -7.85
CA LEU A 122 -9.78 23.26 -7.82
C LEU A 122 -11.23 22.76 -7.68
N PHE A 123 -11.54 21.54 -8.11
CA PHE A 123 -12.93 21.04 -8.17
C PHE A 123 -13.22 19.89 -7.21
N VAL A 124 -12.21 19.07 -6.85
CA VAL A 124 -12.42 17.83 -6.08
C VAL A 124 -11.37 17.66 -4.96
N GLY A 125 -10.64 18.73 -4.63
CA GLY A 125 -9.45 18.66 -3.76
C GLY A 125 -8.25 18.05 -4.47
N ALA A 126 -7.04 18.26 -3.95
CA ALA A 126 -5.81 17.77 -4.56
C ALA A 126 -5.89 16.25 -4.83
N VAL A 127 -5.94 15.86 -6.10
CA VAL A 127 -5.97 14.46 -6.50
C VAL A 127 -4.55 13.98 -6.69
N LEU A 128 -4.05 13.21 -5.74
CA LEU A 128 -2.78 12.52 -5.85
C LEU A 128 -2.91 11.39 -6.87
N GLN A 129 -1.98 11.35 -7.83
CA GLN A 129 -1.95 10.33 -8.87
C GLN A 129 -0.61 9.60 -8.85
N ALA A 130 -0.67 8.27 -8.89
CA ALA A 130 0.49 7.45 -9.17
C ALA A 130 0.65 7.29 -10.68
N LYS A 131 1.89 7.40 -11.15
CA LYS A 131 2.29 7.03 -12.51
C LYS A 131 2.64 5.56 -12.52
N CYS A 132 1.97 4.79 -13.37
CA CYS A 132 2.13 3.34 -13.45
C CYS A 132 2.44 2.92 -14.87
N PHE A 133 3.15 1.80 -14.98
CA PHE A 133 3.59 1.19 -16.22
C PHE A 133 3.14 -0.28 -16.23
N LYS A 134 2.82 -0.79 -17.43
CA LYS A 134 2.33 -2.15 -17.61
C LYS A 134 3.22 -2.89 -18.61
N ASP A 135 3.66 -4.07 -18.19
CA ASP A 135 4.33 -5.09 -18.99
C ASP A 135 3.28 -6.19 -19.23
N VAL A 136 2.78 -6.27 -20.45
CA VAL A 136 1.64 -7.09 -20.84
C VAL A 136 2.06 -8.53 -21.12
N ASP A 137 3.23 -8.74 -21.72
CA ASP A 137 3.71 -10.04 -22.17
C ASP A 137 4.76 -10.68 -21.24
N GLY A 138 5.27 -9.92 -20.28
CA GLY A 138 6.18 -10.39 -19.23
C GLY A 138 7.65 -10.39 -19.65
N ASP A 139 8.03 -9.66 -20.70
CA ASP A 139 9.39 -9.67 -21.25
C ASP A 139 10.39 -8.78 -20.48
N GLY A 140 9.93 -8.01 -19.50
CA GLY A 140 10.76 -7.08 -18.72
C GLY A 140 10.86 -5.68 -19.31
N VAL A 141 10.00 -5.34 -20.28
CA VAL A 141 9.87 -4.01 -20.88
C VAL A 141 8.43 -3.53 -20.72
N PHE A 142 8.24 -2.23 -20.48
CA PHE A 142 6.89 -1.67 -20.35
C PHE A 142 6.27 -1.33 -21.71
N ASP A 143 5.09 -1.87 -22.01
CA ASP A 143 4.31 -1.57 -23.23
C ASP A 143 3.62 -0.21 -23.19
N GLY A 144 3.37 0.32 -22.00
CA GLY A 144 2.58 1.53 -21.86
C GLY A 144 2.47 2.05 -20.43
N SER A 145 2.08 3.31 -20.32
CA SER A 145 1.88 4.00 -19.05
C SER A 145 0.42 4.42 -18.82
N PHE A 146 0.07 4.64 -17.56
CA PHE A 146 -1.19 5.26 -17.16
C PHE A 146 -1.05 5.95 -15.81
N LYS A 147 -1.87 6.98 -15.59
CA LYS A 147 -2.03 7.61 -14.27
C LYS A 147 -3.22 7.02 -13.55
N LYS A 148 -3.08 6.76 -12.26
CA LYS A 148 -4.14 6.22 -11.40
C LYS A 148 -4.26 7.04 -10.13
N LYS A 149 -5.50 7.46 -9.82
CA LYS A 149 -5.81 8.17 -8.58
C LYS A 149 -5.48 7.29 -7.38
N LEU A 150 -4.75 7.86 -6.43
CA LEU A 150 -4.50 7.27 -5.12
C LEU A 150 -5.71 7.51 -4.21
N GLY A 151 -5.95 6.60 -3.28
CA GLY A 151 -6.96 6.73 -2.25
C GLY A 151 -6.65 7.89 -1.29
N ASN A 152 -5.97 7.59 -0.19
CA ASN A 152 -5.53 8.59 0.79
C ASN A 152 -4.03 8.85 0.67
N GLY A 153 -3.61 10.10 0.90
CA GLY A 153 -2.33 10.63 0.44
C GLY A 153 -1.07 10.26 1.22
N PHE A 154 -1.18 9.46 2.27
CA PHE A 154 -0.05 9.15 3.16
C PHE A 154 0.59 7.79 2.86
N PHE A 155 -0.10 6.97 2.07
CA PHE A 155 0.32 5.61 1.75
C PHE A 155 -0.32 5.19 0.42
N PRO A 156 0.46 4.68 -0.55
CA PRO A 156 -0.03 4.43 -1.90
C PRO A 156 -1.06 3.31 -1.95
N GLN A 157 -2.33 3.69 -2.09
CA GLN A 157 -3.43 2.76 -2.29
C GLN A 157 -4.09 2.97 -3.65
N LEU A 158 -4.03 1.93 -4.46
CA LEU A 158 -4.64 1.88 -5.78
C LEU A 158 -5.72 0.81 -5.77
N SER A 159 -6.87 1.11 -6.39
CA SER A 159 -7.93 0.13 -6.57
C SER A 159 -8.79 0.44 -7.81
N GLY A 160 -9.46 -0.59 -8.33
CA GLY A 160 -10.37 -0.49 -9.47
C GLY A 160 -9.64 -0.67 -10.81
N LYS A 161 -10.21 -0.14 -11.90
CA LYS A 161 -9.69 -0.39 -13.26
C LYS A 161 -8.63 0.62 -13.68
N HIS A 162 -7.60 0.18 -14.41
CA HIS A 162 -6.77 1.09 -15.20
C HIS A 162 -7.44 1.48 -16.53
N ARG A 163 -6.89 2.47 -17.26
CA ARG A 163 -7.44 2.92 -18.55
C ARG A 163 -7.36 1.80 -19.60
N LYS A 164 -8.35 1.73 -20.50
CA LYS A 164 -8.37 0.69 -21.55
C LYS A 164 -7.24 0.88 -22.57
N LYS A 165 -6.95 2.13 -22.92
CA LYS A 165 -5.81 2.49 -23.77
C LYS A 165 -4.71 3.02 -22.86
N LEU A 166 -3.56 2.35 -22.89
CA LEU A 166 -2.35 2.84 -22.26
C LEU A 166 -1.77 3.98 -23.11
N ARG A 167 -1.09 4.93 -22.48
CA ARG A 167 -0.28 5.90 -23.21
C ARG A 167 0.96 5.19 -23.70
N GLN A 168 1.32 5.42 -24.95
CA GLN A 168 2.51 4.85 -25.54
C GLN A 168 3.74 5.50 -24.89
N ILE A 169 4.79 4.68 -24.75
CA ILE A 169 6.06 5.04 -24.15
C ILE A 169 7.18 4.38 -24.96
N SER A 170 8.41 4.81 -24.75
CA SER A 170 9.62 4.17 -25.26
C SER A 170 10.63 3.95 -24.13
N GLY A 171 11.47 2.93 -24.28
CA GLY A 171 12.39 2.47 -23.23
C GLY A 171 11.67 1.68 -22.14
N GLY A 172 12.09 1.85 -20.89
CA GLY A 172 11.41 1.24 -19.73
C GLY A 172 11.72 -0.22 -19.47
N SER A 173 12.87 -0.70 -19.94
CA SER A 173 13.42 -1.97 -19.46
C SER A 173 13.60 -1.92 -17.93
N PHE A 174 13.31 -3.02 -17.24
CA PHE A 174 13.42 -3.11 -15.78
C PHE A 174 13.94 -4.46 -15.28
N GLU A 175 14.44 -4.46 -14.05
CA GLU A 175 14.76 -5.67 -13.30
C GLU A 175 13.89 -5.76 -12.03
N THR A 176 13.48 -6.98 -11.67
CA THR A 176 12.79 -7.21 -10.39
C THR A 176 13.80 -7.16 -9.26
N ILE A 177 13.44 -6.49 -8.16
CA ILE A 177 14.23 -6.39 -6.93
C ILE A 177 13.42 -6.94 -5.75
N ASP A 178 14.07 -7.23 -4.63
CA ASP A 178 13.35 -7.59 -3.40
C ASP A 178 12.53 -6.36 -2.94
N PRO A 179 11.23 -6.49 -2.62
CA PRO A 179 10.45 -5.42 -2.02
C PRO A 179 11.09 -4.74 -0.81
N ARG A 180 11.94 -5.45 -0.06
CA ARG A 180 12.73 -4.91 1.07
C ARG A 180 13.83 -3.94 0.62
N ASP A 181 14.30 -4.05 -0.61
CA ASP A 181 15.37 -3.20 -1.16
C ASP A 181 14.89 -1.83 -1.65
N LEU A 182 13.57 -1.57 -1.63
CA LEU A 182 13.04 -0.24 -1.96
C LEU A 182 13.64 0.82 -1.01
N LYS A 183 14.11 1.93 -1.52
CA LYS A 183 14.66 3.01 -0.68
C LYS A 183 13.58 3.72 0.12
N ARG A 184 12.47 3.99 -0.54
CA ARG A 184 11.32 4.58 0.14
C ARG A 184 10.54 3.47 0.84
N ALA A 185 10.50 3.57 2.16
CA ALA A 185 9.80 2.64 3.01
C ALA A 185 8.42 3.20 3.38
N TYR A 186 7.44 2.30 3.42
CA TYR A 186 6.17 2.55 4.07
C TYR A 186 6.12 1.72 5.35
N TYR A 187 5.35 2.14 6.33
CA TYR A 187 5.32 1.50 7.63
C TYR A 187 3.94 1.54 8.28
N VAL A 188 3.79 0.64 9.25
CA VAL A 188 2.79 0.68 10.31
C VAL A 188 3.54 0.72 11.65
N ALA A 189 3.07 1.53 12.59
CA ALA A 189 3.73 1.75 13.86
C ALA A 189 2.71 1.93 15.00
N VAL A 190 3.15 1.67 16.24
CA VAL A 190 2.45 2.11 17.45
C VAL A 190 3.20 3.29 18.01
N LYS A 191 2.52 4.43 18.17
CA LYS A 191 3.08 5.64 18.79
C LYS A 191 2.57 5.81 20.20
N PHE A 192 3.44 6.27 21.09
CA PHE A 192 3.08 6.72 22.42
C PHE A 192 2.71 8.21 22.40
N GLU A 193 1.43 8.54 22.61
CA GLU A 193 0.91 9.91 22.56
C GLU A 193 1.13 10.70 23.87
N GLY A 194 1.70 10.08 24.90
CA GLY A 194 1.89 10.73 26.19
C GLY A 194 0.65 10.66 27.10
N ARG A 195 0.44 11.74 27.85
CA ARG A 195 -0.70 11.93 28.75
C ARG A 195 -1.86 12.54 27.98
N GLY A 196 -3.08 12.05 28.22
CA GLY A 196 -4.26 12.59 27.53
C GLY A 196 -4.46 14.07 27.80
N PHE A 197 -5.04 14.79 26.83
CA PHE A 197 -5.21 16.25 26.80
C PHE A 197 -5.80 16.88 28.07
N LEU A 198 -6.62 16.13 28.81
CA LEU A 198 -7.23 16.63 30.05
C LEU A 198 -6.33 16.48 31.29
N GLY A 199 -5.16 15.86 31.23
CA GLY A 199 -4.16 15.77 32.31
C GLY A 199 -4.63 15.16 33.64
N LEU A 200 -5.91 14.78 33.74
CA LEU A 200 -6.63 14.42 34.96
C LEU A 200 -6.63 12.91 35.23
N ALA A 201 -6.10 12.10 34.32
CA ALA A 201 -6.00 10.66 34.46
C ALA A 201 -4.54 10.21 34.44
N SER A 202 -4.19 9.24 35.28
CA SER A 202 -2.93 8.48 35.23
C SER A 202 -2.76 7.67 33.93
N SER A 203 -3.72 7.76 33.01
CA SER A 203 -3.71 7.06 31.73
C SER A 203 -2.59 7.54 30.81
N ARG A 204 -2.07 6.58 30.03
CA ARG A 204 -1.17 6.79 28.90
C ARG A 204 -1.84 6.28 27.63
N PHE A 205 -1.69 7.03 26.55
CA PHE A 205 -2.39 6.79 25.29
C PHE A 205 -1.43 6.34 24.18
N PHE A 206 -1.94 5.49 23.32
CA PHE A 206 -1.23 4.96 22.16
C PHE A 206 -2.13 5.02 20.94
N SER A 207 -1.54 5.29 19.80
CA SER A 207 -2.20 5.24 18.50
C SER A 207 -1.43 4.34 17.54
N VAL A 208 -2.15 3.80 16.56
CA VAL A 208 -1.52 3.11 15.44
C VAL A 208 -1.36 4.12 14.31
N GLU A 209 -0.13 4.37 13.92
CA GLU A 209 0.23 5.22 12.79
C GLU A 209 0.57 4.37 11.55
N PHE A 210 0.34 4.92 10.38
CA PHE A 210 0.80 4.37 9.12
C PHE A 210 1.24 5.50 8.19
N GLY A 211 2.19 5.23 7.31
CA GLY A 211 2.69 6.26 6.41
C GLY A 211 3.95 5.84 5.66
N GLY A 212 4.66 6.85 5.18
CA GLY A 212 6.02 6.73 4.66
C GLY A 212 6.81 8.00 4.96
N ASP A 213 7.97 8.16 4.32
CA ASP A 213 8.93 9.23 4.63
C ASP A 213 8.35 10.66 4.61
N ASP A 214 7.38 10.93 3.74
CA ASP A 214 6.85 12.29 3.55
C ASP A 214 5.74 12.65 4.53
N ALA A 215 4.99 11.66 5.01
CA ALA A 215 3.79 11.89 5.80
C ALA A 215 3.25 10.60 6.42
N SER A 216 2.61 10.76 7.58
CA SER A 216 1.90 9.72 8.31
C SER A 216 0.46 10.14 8.64
N SER A 217 -0.34 9.15 9.02
CA SER A 217 -1.70 9.32 9.52
C SER A 217 -1.98 8.28 10.59
N GLU A 218 -2.98 8.55 11.41
CA GLU A 218 -3.36 7.70 12.53
C GLU A 218 -4.62 6.89 12.18
N LEU A 219 -4.70 5.66 12.68
CA LEU A 219 -5.96 4.92 12.76
C LEU A 219 -6.81 5.46 13.90
N THR A 220 -8.14 5.52 13.70
CA THR A 220 -9.08 6.14 14.65
C THR A 220 -9.11 5.47 16.03
N ARG A 221 -8.64 4.23 16.17
CA ARG A 221 -8.67 3.50 17.43
C ARG A 221 -7.47 3.88 18.28
N GLN A 222 -7.75 4.47 19.45
CA GLN A 222 -6.77 4.69 20.49
C GLN A 222 -6.76 3.54 21.50
N TYR A 223 -5.59 3.30 22.08
CA TYR A 223 -5.35 2.33 23.13
C TYR A 223 -4.84 3.07 24.36
N SER A 224 -5.09 2.53 25.56
CA SER A 224 -4.63 3.17 26.78
C SER A 224 -4.37 2.19 27.90
N THR A 225 -3.48 2.56 28.81
CA THR A 225 -3.23 1.86 30.07
C THR A 225 -3.14 2.86 31.23
N LYS A 226 -3.41 2.41 32.46
CA LYS A 226 -3.40 3.24 33.68
C LYS A 226 -2.24 2.83 34.59
N GLY A 227 -1.74 3.80 35.35
CA GLY A 227 -0.56 3.59 36.21
C GLY A 227 -0.78 2.57 37.33
N ASP A 228 -2.01 2.49 37.84
CA ASP A 228 -2.36 1.58 38.93
C ASP A 228 -2.43 0.10 38.47
N ASP A 229 -2.45 -0.14 37.15
CA ASP A 229 -2.58 -1.46 36.54
C ASP A 229 -1.24 -2.00 36.01
N LEU A 230 -0.10 -1.36 36.33
CA LEU A 230 1.22 -1.75 35.81
C LEU A 230 1.85 -2.91 36.61
N PRO A 231 2.53 -3.89 35.95
CA PRO A 231 2.73 -3.98 34.51
C PRO A 231 1.43 -4.36 33.77
N SER A 232 1.20 -3.72 32.62
CA SER A 232 -0.05 -3.84 31.86
C SER A 232 0.23 -4.13 30.39
N THR A 233 -0.37 -5.20 29.87
CA THR A 233 -0.28 -5.56 28.45
C THR A 233 -1.31 -4.79 27.63
N VAL A 234 -0.85 -4.20 26.53
CA VAL A 234 -1.65 -3.51 25.53
C VAL A 234 -1.67 -4.37 24.28
N GLU A 235 -2.85 -4.84 23.90
CA GLU A 235 -3.07 -5.63 22.68
C GLU A 235 -3.59 -4.74 21.55
N ILE A 236 -2.88 -4.74 20.42
CA ILE A 236 -3.31 -4.07 19.20
C ILE A 236 -4.19 -5.03 18.41
N SER A 237 -5.40 -5.27 18.92
CA SER A 237 -6.33 -6.24 18.33
C SER A 237 -6.64 -5.87 16.87
N GLY A 238 -6.42 -6.81 15.96
CA GLY A 238 -6.56 -6.63 14.51
C GLY A 238 -5.24 -6.51 13.75
N LEU A 239 -4.12 -6.29 14.44
CA LEU A 239 -2.76 -6.32 13.84
C LEU A 239 -1.83 -7.36 14.48
N GLY A 240 -2.33 -8.18 15.42
CA GLY A 240 -1.55 -9.26 16.03
C GLY A 240 -0.52 -8.82 17.08
N ALA A 241 -0.22 -7.53 17.17
CA ALA A 241 0.82 -7.03 18.06
C ALA A 241 0.39 -6.89 19.52
N SER A 242 1.34 -7.10 20.42
CA SER A 242 1.17 -6.89 21.86
C SER A 242 2.45 -6.34 22.51
N PHE A 243 2.29 -5.51 23.52
CA PHE A 243 3.42 -5.02 24.32
C PHE A 243 3.00 -4.77 25.77
N THR A 244 3.93 -4.95 26.69
CA THR A 244 3.70 -4.73 28.12
C THR A 244 4.35 -3.44 28.55
N VAL A 245 3.56 -2.54 29.13
CA VAL A 245 4.04 -1.34 29.79
C VAL A 245 4.42 -1.70 31.22
N LEU A 246 5.69 -1.53 31.55
CA LEU A 246 6.31 -1.94 32.81
C LEU A 246 6.32 -0.82 33.85
N GLY A 247 6.28 0.42 33.40
CA GLY A 247 6.39 1.58 34.27
C GLY A 247 6.19 2.87 33.52
N PHE A 248 5.81 3.91 34.26
CA PHE A 248 5.80 5.27 33.76
C PHE A 248 6.96 6.05 34.38
N GLU A 249 7.55 6.90 33.56
CA GLU A 249 8.47 7.96 33.95
C GLU A 249 7.79 9.30 33.61
N ASP A 250 8.43 10.43 33.92
CA ASP A 250 7.81 11.76 33.81
C ASP A 250 7.13 11.99 32.45
N ASP A 251 7.91 11.83 31.38
CA ASP A 251 7.49 11.98 29.98
C ASP A 251 7.87 10.77 29.12
N ALA A 252 8.03 9.62 29.77
CA ALA A 252 8.40 8.38 29.10
C ALA A 252 7.68 7.18 29.71
N ILE A 253 7.75 6.07 29.00
CA ILE A 253 7.25 4.77 29.43
C ILE A 253 8.35 3.73 29.28
N ARG A 254 8.38 2.78 30.21
CA ARG A 254 9.18 1.56 30.05
C ARG A 254 8.29 0.49 29.47
N VAL A 255 8.67 -0.09 28.35
CA VAL A 255 7.90 -1.12 27.64
C VAL A 255 8.75 -2.33 27.33
N ARG A 256 8.11 -3.47 27.17
CA ARG A 256 8.65 -4.66 26.53
C ARG A 256 7.71 -5.02 25.38
N ILE A 257 8.25 -5.21 24.17
CA ILE A 257 7.47 -5.79 23.08
C ILE A 257 7.32 -7.28 23.38
N ASP A 258 6.08 -7.77 23.44
CA ASP A 258 5.80 -9.18 23.67
C ASP A 258 5.62 -9.88 22.33
N ASP A 259 4.77 -9.31 21.44
CA ASP A 259 4.57 -9.79 20.07
C ASP A 259 4.63 -8.61 19.07
N PRO A 260 5.42 -8.71 17.98
CA PRO A 260 5.38 -7.74 16.88
C PRO A 260 4.04 -7.87 16.10
N PHE A 261 3.83 -6.99 15.11
CA PHE A 261 2.70 -7.14 14.20
C PHE A 261 2.82 -8.43 13.38
N ASP A 262 1.69 -9.12 13.24
CA ASP A 262 1.60 -10.33 12.41
C ASP A 262 1.82 -9.98 10.93
N GLU A 263 2.49 -10.89 10.20
CA GLU A 263 2.55 -10.84 8.75
C GLU A 263 1.15 -11.01 8.16
N GLN A 264 0.59 -9.90 7.66
CA GLN A 264 -0.75 -9.91 7.08
C GLN A 264 -0.95 -8.78 6.07
N PRO A 265 -1.93 -8.93 5.15
CA PRO A 265 -2.33 -7.84 4.27
C PRO A 265 -2.79 -6.60 5.06
N PHE A 266 -2.29 -5.45 4.67
CA PHE A 266 -2.59 -4.16 5.27
C PHE A 266 -3.26 -3.23 4.26
N ALA A 267 -4.40 -2.68 4.65
CA ALA A 267 -5.12 -1.68 3.90
C ALA A 267 -5.82 -0.71 4.85
N VAL A 268 -5.94 0.54 4.41
CA VAL A 268 -6.63 1.61 5.14
C VAL A 268 -7.86 2.01 4.37
N SER A 269 -8.97 2.22 5.07
CA SER A 269 -10.17 2.80 4.48
C SER A 269 -10.66 3.96 5.34
N THR A 270 -10.99 5.08 4.70
CA THR A 270 -11.63 6.21 5.38
C THR A 270 -13.13 6.10 5.20
N ARG A 271 -13.86 6.24 6.30
CA ARG A 271 -15.32 6.34 6.30
C ARG A 271 -15.70 7.73 6.81
N VAL A 272 -16.44 8.48 6.00
CA VAL A 272 -17.00 9.78 6.38
C VAL A 272 -18.46 9.58 6.73
N THR A 273 -18.83 9.85 7.98
CA THR A 273 -20.23 9.82 8.42
C THR A 273 -20.80 11.23 8.31
N ILE A 274 -21.71 11.45 7.36
CA ILE A 274 -22.47 12.69 7.25
C ILE A 274 -23.67 12.59 8.21
N ARG A 275 -23.75 13.51 9.16
CA ARG A 275 -24.90 13.66 10.06
C ARG A 275 -25.81 14.78 9.58
#